data_AF-A0A377X8W0-F1
#
_entry.id   AF-A0A377X8W0-F1
#
_cell.length_a   1.000
_cell.length_b   1.000
_cell.length_c   1.000
_cell.angle_alpha   90.00
_cell.angle_beta   90.00
_cell.angle_gamma   90.00
#
_symmetry.space_group_name_H-M   'P 1'
#
loop_
_entity.id
_entity.type
_entity.pdbx_description
1 polymer ?
#
loop_
_entity_poly.entity_id
_entity_poly.type
_entity_poly.pdbx_seq_one_letter_code
_entity_poly.pdbx_strand_id
1 'polypeptide(L)'
;MKMKNILAIQSHVVFGHAGNSAAEFPMRRLGANVWPLNTVQFSNHTQYGKWTGCVMPPSHLTEIVQGIADIDKLQTCDAVLSGYLGSAEQGEHILGIVRQVKAANPAAKYFCDPVMGHPEKGCIVAPGVAEFHVRYALPASDIIAPNLVELEILCGHPVASVSEAVAAARELIAQGPEVILVKHLARAGLSMDRLRCCW
;
A
#
# COMPACT_ATOMS: atom_id res chain seq x y z
N MET A 1 -15.20 -21.21 7.69
CA MET A 1 -13.84 -20.64 7.54
C MET A 1 -13.60 -19.66 8.67
N LYS A 2 -12.38 -19.62 9.25
CA LYS A 2 -12.01 -18.59 10.23
C LYS A 2 -11.95 -17.24 9.52
N MET A 3 -12.69 -16.25 10.02
CA MET A 3 -12.68 -14.88 9.48
C MET A 3 -11.27 -14.30 9.60
N LYS A 4 -10.78 -13.69 8.53
CA LYS A 4 -9.44 -13.10 8.46
C LYS A 4 -9.47 -11.65 8.92
N ASN A 5 -8.50 -11.21 9.74
CA ASN A 5 -8.39 -9.82 10.18
C ASN A 5 -7.27 -9.09 9.44
N ILE A 6 -7.57 -7.90 8.91
CA ILE A 6 -6.63 -7.08 8.15
C ILE A 6 -6.50 -5.71 8.83
N LEU A 7 -5.29 -5.35 9.26
CA LEU A 7 -4.94 -4.00 9.68
C LEU A 7 -4.62 -3.16 8.45
N ALA A 8 -5.50 -2.21 8.09
CA ALA A 8 -5.38 -1.41 6.88
C ALA A 8 -4.89 0.01 7.20
N ILE A 9 -3.61 0.26 6.94
CA ILE A 9 -2.91 1.52 7.24
C ILE A 9 -2.80 2.36 5.96
N GLN A 10 -3.77 3.25 5.74
CA GLN A 10 -3.91 4.02 4.49
C GLN A 10 -4.49 5.41 4.76
N SER A 11 -4.58 6.26 3.73
CA SER A 11 -5.32 7.51 3.81
C SER A 11 -6.83 7.30 4.00
N HIS A 12 -7.54 8.34 4.44
CA HIS A 12 -9.00 8.37 4.48
C HIS A 12 -9.55 9.69 3.93
N VAL A 13 -10.67 9.62 3.21
CA VAL A 13 -11.43 10.78 2.74
C VAL A 13 -12.88 10.69 3.21
N VAL A 14 -13.48 11.83 3.57
CA VAL A 14 -14.89 11.88 4.00
C VAL A 14 -15.84 11.84 2.80
N PHE A 15 -15.52 12.58 1.74
CA PHE A 15 -16.26 12.59 0.49
C PHE A 15 -15.47 11.87 -0.62
N GLY A 16 -16.12 10.90 -1.26
CA GLY A 16 -15.54 10.06 -2.31
C GLY A 16 -14.89 8.78 -1.77
N HIS A 17 -14.13 8.11 -2.64
CA HIS A 17 -13.50 6.82 -2.33
C HIS A 17 -12.02 6.84 -2.69
N ALA A 18 -11.17 6.93 -1.66
CA ALA A 18 -9.71 6.79 -1.74
C ALA A 18 -9.14 6.24 -0.40
N GLY A 19 -8.06 5.45 -0.48
CA GLY A 19 -7.47 4.78 0.69
C GLY A 19 -8.48 3.87 1.39
N ASN A 20 -8.57 3.94 2.72
CA ASN A 20 -9.49 3.11 3.51
C ASN A 20 -10.95 3.28 3.12
N SER A 21 -11.39 4.48 2.69
CA SER A 21 -12.77 4.70 2.21
C SER A 21 -13.10 3.95 0.89
N ALA A 22 -12.08 3.47 0.18
CA ALA A 22 -12.21 2.60 -1.00
C ALA A 22 -11.89 1.13 -0.69
N ALA A 23 -11.06 0.84 0.32
CA ALA A 23 -10.56 -0.50 0.60
C ALA A 23 -11.37 -1.26 1.67
N GLU A 24 -11.87 -0.56 2.69
CA GLU A 24 -12.54 -1.17 3.85
C GLU A 24 -13.82 -1.89 3.45
N PHE A 25 -14.69 -1.22 2.69
CA PHE A 25 -15.98 -1.79 2.28
C PHE A 25 -15.82 -3.05 1.40
N PRO A 26 -15.02 -3.05 0.31
CA PRO A 26 -14.84 -4.26 -0.50
C PRO A 26 -14.27 -5.43 0.28
N MET A 27 -13.25 -5.20 1.12
CA MET A 27 -12.66 -6.27 1.94
C MET A 27 -13.67 -6.86 2.92
N ARG A 28 -14.47 -6.01 3.61
CA ARG A 28 -15.55 -6.48 4.47
C ARG A 28 -16.64 -7.23 3.71
N ARG A 29 -17.00 -6.72 2.53
CA ARG A 29 -18.00 -7.35 1.66
C ARG A 29 -17.57 -8.73 1.16
N LEU A 30 -16.26 -8.98 1.07
CA LEU A 30 -15.65 -10.28 0.73
C LEU A 30 -15.46 -11.20 1.94
N GLY A 31 -15.86 -10.78 3.15
CA GLY A 31 -15.85 -11.60 4.36
C GLY A 31 -14.59 -11.49 5.22
N ALA A 32 -13.72 -10.51 4.97
CA ALA A 32 -12.64 -10.15 5.88
C ALA A 32 -13.13 -9.17 6.95
N ASN A 33 -12.56 -9.24 8.14
CA ASN A 33 -12.65 -8.16 9.12
C ASN A 33 -11.51 -7.16 8.87
N VAL A 34 -11.81 -5.87 9.00
CA VAL A 34 -10.87 -4.79 8.66
C VAL A 34 -10.77 -3.82 9.83
N TRP A 35 -9.54 -3.54 10.24
CA TRP A 35 -9.18 -2.55 11.25
C TRP A 35 -8.55 -1.36 10.51
N PRO A 36 -9.33 -0.33 10.10
CA PRO A 36 -8.79 0.82 9.40
C PRO A 36 -7.98 1.69 10.38
N LEU A 37 -6.74 1.97 10.03
CA LEU A 37 -5.86 2.93 10.71
C LEU A 37 -5.47 4.02 9.72
N ASN A 38 -5.96 5.24 9.92
CA ASN A 38 -5.87 6.29 8.92
C ASN A 38 -4.58 7.09 9.06
N THR A 39 -3.79 7.20 7.99
CA THR A 39 -2.55 8.01 7.95
C THR A 39 -2.85 9.51 7.80
N VAL A 40 -3.97 9.83 7.16
CA VAL A 40 -4.53 11.17 7.00
C VAL A 40 -6.04 11.09 7.02
N GLN A 41 -6.71 12.19 7.38
CA GLN A 41 -8.15 12.35 7.18
C GLN A 41 -8.42 13.66 6.44
N PHE A 42 -8.82 13.55 5.18
CA PHE A 42 -9.13 14.70 4.32
C PHE A 42 -10.63 14.79 3.99
N SER A 43 -11.07 15.98 3.59
CA SER A 43 -12.44 16.20 3.12
C SER A 43 -12.75 15.39 1.87
N ASN A 44 -11.81 15.32 0.93
CA ASN A 44 -11.91 14.66 -0.38
C ASN A 44 -10.49 14.39 -0.93
N HIS A 45 -10.38 13.62 -2.01
CA HIS A 45 -9.08 13.35 -2.61
C HIS A 45 -8.48 14.60 -3.27
N THR A 46 -7.14 14.64 -3.38
CA THR A 46 -6.40 15.86 -3.74
C THR A 46 -6.61 16.32 -5.19
N GLN A 47 -7.02 15.41 -6.08
CA GLN A 47 -7.26 15.71 -7.50
C GLN A 47 -8.43 16.71 -7.74
N TYR A 48 -9.27 17.00 -6.74
CA TYR A 48 -10.25 18.09 -6.82
C TYR A 48 -9.62 19.50 -6.80
N GLY A 49 -8.33 19.63 -6.47
CA GLY A 49 -7.62 20.92 -6.39
C GLY A 49 -7.93 21.74 -5.13
N LYS A 50 -9.04 21.46 -4.43
CA LYS A 50 -9.37 22.02 -3.11
C LYS A 50 -9.72 20.89 -2.15
N TRP A 51 -9.10 20.89 -0.98
CA TRP A 51 -9.34 19.93 0.09
C TRP A 51 -8.86 20.52 1.43
N THR A 52 -9.29 19.95 2.53
CA THR A 52 -8.80 20.28 3.89
C THR A 52 -8.71 19.01 4.74
N GLY A 53 -8.03 19.07 5.87
CA GLY A 53 -7.95 17.98 6.84
C GLY A 53 -6.61 17.92 7.54
N CYS A 54 -6.29 16.74 8.11
CA CYS A 54 -5.08 16.55 8.90
C CYS A 54 -4.27 15.33 8.44
N VAL A 55 -2.95 15.44 8.59
CA VAL A 55 -2.02 14.30 8.57
C VAL A 55 -1.88 13.83 10.01
N MET A 56 -2.06 12.53 10.25
CA MET A 56 -1.89 11.99 11.60
C MET A 56 -0.40 11.97 11.97
N PRO A 57 -0.01 12.35 13.20
CA PRO A 57 1.37 12.24 13.65
C PRO A 57 1.89 10.81 13.50
N PRO A 58 3.18 10.60 13.16
CA PRO A 58 3.73 9.24 13.05
C PRO A 58 3.56 8.40 14.33
N SER A 59 3.69 9.00 15.51
CA SER A 59 3.49 8.33 16.81
C SER A 59 2.07 7.78 16.99
N HIS A 60 1.05 8.45 16.41
CA HIS A 60 -0.34 8.02 16.46
C HIS A 60 -0.52 6.59 15.92
N LEU A 61 0.18 6.25 14.83
CA LEU A 61 0.08 4.92 14.22
C LEU A 61 0.54 3.84 15.20
N THR A 62 1.69 4.06 15.84
CA THR A 62 2.25 3.14 16.82
C THR A 62 1.43 3.08 18.11
N GLU A 63 0.92 4.21 18.59
CA GLU A 63 0.09 4.29 19.81
C GLU A 63 -1.22 3.50 19.67
N ILE A 64 -1.91 3.64 18.53
CA ILE A 64 -3.16 2.91 18.28
C ILE A 64 -2.91 1.40 18.18
N VAL A 65 -1.85 0.98 17.48
CA VAL A 65 -1.48 -0.44 17.39
C VAL A 65 -1.06 -0.99 18.75
N GLN A 66 -0.38 -0.20 19.58
CA GLN A 66 -0.06 -0.60 20.94
C GLN A 66 -1.33 -0.84 21.76
N GLY A 67 -2.35 0.01 21.65
CA GLY A 67 -3.64 -0.23 22.30
C GLY A 67 -4.32 -1.54 21.86
N ILE A 68 -4.15 -1.97 20.60
CA ILE A 68 -4.61 -3.27 20.10
C ILE A 68 -3.76 -4.43 20.68
N ALA A 69 -2.46 -4.19 20.89
CA ALA A 69 -1.55 -5.13 21.53
C ALA A 69 -1.93 -5.36 23.00
N ASP A 70 -2.22 -4.28 23.73
CA ASP A 70 -2.53 -4.30 25.17
C ASP A 70 -3.81 -5.08 25.52
N ILE A 71 -4.69 -5.31 24.54
CA ILE A 71 -5.89 -6.14 24.67
C ILE A 71 -5.74 -7.53 24.03
N ASP A 72 -4.51 -7.96 23.76
CA ASP A 72 -4.14 -9.24 23.16
C ASP A 72 -4.95 -9.53 21.88
N LYS A 73 -4.92 -8.60 20.91
CA LYS A 73 -5.54 -8.83 19.60
C LYS A 73 -4.57 -8.93 18.44
N LEU A 74 -3.33 -8.48 18.56
CA LEU A 74 -2.37 -8.52 17.44
C LEU A 74 -2.08 -9.93 16.92
N GLN A 75 -2.10 -10.95 17.77
CA GLN A 75 -1.94 -12.36 17.37
C GLN A 75 -3.10 -12.88 16.49
N THR A 76 -4.20 -12.13 16.41
CA THR A 76 -5.33 -12.44 15.52
C THR A 76 -5.28 -11.66 14.20
N CYS A 77 -4.33 -10.74 14.02
CA CYS A 77 -4.11 -10.02 12.78
C CYS A 77 -3.48 -10.94 11.74
N ASP A 78 -4.18 -11.22 10.64
CA ASP A 78 -3.70 -12.11 9.57
C ASP A 78 -2.91 -11.35 8.49
N ALA A 79 -3.13 -10.04 8.34
CA ALA A 79 -2.39 -9.23 7.40
C ALA A 79 -2.33 -7.75 7.80
N VAL A 80 -1.24 -7.09 7.41
CA VAL A 80 -1.10 -5.64 7.40
C VAL A 80 -1.13 -5.18 5.93
N LEU A 81 -1.97 -4.20 5.62
CA LEU A 81 -2.05 -3.54 4.32
C LEU A 81 -1.55 -2.10 4.50
N SER A 82 -0.53 -1.69 3.76
CA SER A 82 -0.12 -0.27 3.68
C SER A 82 -0.45 0.33 2.32
N GLY A 83 -0.71 1.64 2.30
CA GLY A 83 -0.95 2.41 1.08
C GLY A 83 -0.40 3.83 1.22
N TYR A 84 -1.19 4.84 0.86
CA TYR A 84 -0.77 6.24 0.89
C TYR A 84 -0.18 6.67 2.25
N LEU A 85 1.04 7.23 2.20
CA LEU A 85 1.75 7.79 3.34
C LEU A 85 1.67 9.33 3.34
N GLY A 86 1.35 9.91 4.49
CA GLY A 86 1.38 11.35 4.72
C GLY A 86 2.79 11.92 4.88
N SER A 87 3.77 11.08 5.28
CA SER A 87 5.20 11.43 5.34
C SER A 87 6.08 10.18 5.21
N ALA A 88 7.37 10.35 4.92
CA ALA A 88 8.34 9.24 4.93
C ALA A 88 8.51 8.64 6.34
N GLU A 89 8.45 9.47 7.39
CA GLU A 89 8.54 9.05 8.79
C GLU A 89 7.42 8.08 9.18
N GLN A 90 6.18 8.30 8.70
CA GLN A 90 5.09 7.33 8.88
C GLN A 90 5.44 5.94 8.33
N GLY A 91 6.25 5.88 7.27
CA GLY A 91 6.72 4.62 6.69
C GLY A 91 7.52 3.77 7.69
N GLU A 92 8.42 4.39 8.45
CA GLU A 92 9.24 3.69 9.46
C GLU A 92 8.37 3.13 10.60
N HIS A 93 7.39 3.91 11.06
CA HIS A 93 6.40 3.47 12.05
C HIS A 93 5.58 2.29 11.54
N ILE A 94 5.17 2.30 10.27
CA ILE A 94 4.46 1.17 9.64
C ILE A 94 5.32 -0.09 9.62
N LEU A 95 6.60 0.00 9.30
CA LEU A 95 7.49 -1.17 9.37
C LEU A 95 7.67 -1.67 10.81
N GLY A 96 7.68 -0.77 11.80
CA GLY A 96 7.62 -1.12 13.22
C GLY A 96 6.37 -1.92 13.57
N ILE A 97 5.20 -1.45 13.13
CA ILE A 97 3.91 -2.13 13.29
C ILE A 97 3.92 -3.50 12.62
N VAL A 98 4.44 -3.62 11.41
CA VAL A 98 4.56 -4.91 10.70
C VAL A 98 5.42 -5.89 11.51
N ARG A 99 6.56 -5.43 12.05
CA ARG A 99 7.41 -6.27 12.91
C ARG A 99 6.66 -6.71 14.18
N GLN A 100 5.93 -5.81 14.83
CA GLN A 100 5.14 -6.12 16.03
C GLN A 100 4.02 -7.13 15.74
N VAL A 101 3.30 -6.95 14.63
CA VAL A 101 2.26 -7.89 14.18
C VAL A 101 2.87 -9.27 13.86
N LYS A 102 3.97 -9.31 13.10
CA LYS A 102 4.64 -10.59 12.77
C LYS A 102 5.26 -11.27 13.99
N ALA A 103 5.67 -10.52 15.01
CA ALA A 103 6.11 -11.10 16.28
C ALA A 103 4.96 -11.76 17.04
N ALA A 104 3.76 -11.17 17.02
CA ALA A 104 2.57 -11.73 17.64
C ALA A 104 1.92 -12.86 16.81
N ASN A 105 2.00 -12.78 15.48
CA ASN A 105 1.54 -13.79 14.53
C ASN A 105 2.54 -13.95 13.38
N PRO A 106 3.47 -14.92 13.45
CA PRO A 106 4.46 -15.16 12.40
C PRO A 106 3.89 -15.53 11.03
N ALA A 107 2.63 -15.94 10.96
CA ALA A 107 1.94 -16.23 9.70
C ALA A 107 1.30 -14.98 9.06
N ALA A 108 1.32 -13.82 9.74
CA ALA A 108 0.77 -12.59 9.21
C ALA A 108 1.55 -12.12 7.98
N LYS A 109 0.82 -11.67 6.95
CA LYS A 109 1.42 -11.14 5.71
C LYS A 109 1.40 -9.63 5.67
N TYR A 110 2.43 -9.02 5.10
CA TYR A 110 2.50 -7.60 4.81
C TYR A 110 2.32 -7.37 3.31
N PHE A 111 1.21 -6.72 2.97
CA PHE A 111 0.90 -6.23 1.64
C PHE A 111 1.21 -4.73 1.58
N CYS A 112 2.13 -4.34 0.70
CA CYS A 112 2.47 -2.95 0.45
C CYS A 112 1.89 -2.48 -0.90
N ASP A 113 1.02 -1.49 -0.87
CA ASP A 113 0.73 -0.67 -2.05
C ASP A 113 1.70 0.53 -2.04
N PRO A 114 2.73 0.54 -2.92
CA PRO A 114 3.77 1.57 -2.89
C PRO A 114 3.28 2.84 -3.57
N VAL A 115 2.37 3.57 -2.94
CA VAL A 115 1.77 4.79 -3.52
C VAL A 115 2.84 5.87 -3.66
N MET A 116 3.34 6.03 -4.88
CA MET A 116 4.34 7.06 -5.22
C MET A 116 3.73 8.12 -6.12
N GLY A 117 4.04 9.38 -5.81
CA GLY A 117 3.67 10.51 -6.64
C GLY A 117 4.46 10.49 -7.95
N HIS A 118 3.77 10.83 -9.03
CA HIS A 118 4.38 11.02 -10.34
C HIS A 118 3.64 12.15 -11.07
N PRO A 119 4.33 13.00 -11.85
CA PRO A 119 3.70 14.07 -12.61
C PRO A 119 2.50 13.59 -13.46
N GLU A 120 2.59 12.39 -14.02
CA GLU A 120 1.52 11.79 -14.84
C GLU A 120 0.28 11.34 -14.04
N LYS A 121 0.38 11.17 -12.72
CA LYS A 121 -0.71 10.64 -11.88
C LYS A 121 -1.54 11.71 -11.18
N GLY A 122 -1.02 12.93 -11.04
CA GLY A 122 -1.62 13.99 -10.21
C GLY A 122 -1.73 13.66 -8.71
N CYS A 123 -1.21 12.50 -8.27
CA CYS A 123 -1.12 12.13 -6.87
C CYS A 123 0.11 12.80 -6.26
N ILE A 124 -0.11 13.67 -5.29
CA ILE A 124 0.94 14.38 -4.57
C ILE A 124 1.30 13.54 -3.36
N VAL A 125 2.57 13.16 -3.23
CA VAL A 125 3.10 12.47 -2.04
C VAL A 125 4.20 13.32 -1.41
N ALA A 126 4.46 13.08 -0.13
CA ALA A 126 5.53 13.77 0.58
C ALA A 126 6.92 13.40 0.02
N PRO A 127 7.90 14.32 0.09
CA PRO A 127 9.30 14.01 -0.24
C PRO A 127 9.82 12.79 0.54
N GLY A 128 10.67 11.98 -0.08
CA GLY A 128 11.28 10.79 0.54
C GLY A 128 10.43 9.51 0.51
N VAL A 129 9.13 9.58 0.18
CA VAL A 129 8.25 8.39 0.13
C VAL A 129 8.71 7.35 -0.91
N ALA A 130 9.13 7.79 -2.09
CA ALA A 130 9.65 6.88 -3.12
C ALA A 130 10.93 6.17 -2.66
N GLU A 131 11.87 6.91 -2.06
CA GLU A 131 13.11 6.34 -1.51
C GLU A 131 12.80 5.34 -0.38
N PHE A 132 11.84 5.67 0.50
CA PHE A 132 11.39 4.77 1.54
C PHE A 132 10.88 3.44 0.97
N HIS A 133 10.05 3.49 -0.08
CA HIS A 133 9.51 2.28 -0.68
C HIS A 133 10.60 1.41 -1.32
N VAL A 134 11.52 2.01 -2.07
CA VAL A 134 12.63 1.29 -2.72
C VAL A 134 13.55 0.65 -1.69
N ARG A 135 13.96 1.40 -0.65
CA ARG A 135 15.00 0.94 0.29
C ARG A 135 14.48 0.10 1.45
N TYR A 136 13.25 0.34 1.90
CA TYR A 136 12.74 -0.23 3.15
C TYR A 136 11.45 -1.02 2.97
N ALA A 137 10.45 -0.48 2.24
CA ALA A 137 9.16 -1.17 2.12
C ALA A 137 9.23 -2.43 1.24
N LEU A 138 9.93 -2.34 0.10
CA LEU A 138 10.14 -3.46 -0.83
C LEU A 138 10.71 -4.70 -0.11
N PRO A 139 11.89 -4.63 0.55
CA PRO A 139 12.48 -5.81 1.18
C PRO A 139 11.69 -6.31 2.40
N ALA A 140 10.86 -5.47 3.03
CA ALA A 140 10.06 -5.85 4.18
C ALA A 140 8.71 -6.50 3.80
N SER A 141 8.23 -6.28 2.58
CA SER A 141 6.92 -6.75 2.11
C SER A 141 6.92 -8.22 1.72
N ASP A 142 5.83 -8.94 2.03
CA ASP A 142 5.60 -10.28 1.46
C ASP A 142 4.90 -10.17 0.09
N ILE A 143 4.11 -9.12 -0.08
CA ILE A 143 3.40 -8.81 -1.33
C ILE A 143 3.54 -7.30 -1.59
N ILE A 144 3.88 -6.92 -2.81
CA ILE A 144 3.89 -5.52 -3.23
C ILE A 144 3.09 -5.33 -4.52
N ALA A 145 2.31 -4.26 -4.60
CA ALA A 145 1.36 -4.03 -5.70
C ALA A 145 1.62 -2.72 -6.46
N PRO A 146 2.73 -2.57 -7.19
CA PRO A 146 3.02 -1.35 -7.95
C PRO A 146 2.14 -1.25 -9.20
N ASN A 147 1.84 -0.03 -9.67
CA ASN A 147 1.50 0.19 -11.10
C ASN A 147 2.79 0.33 -11.94
N LEU A 148 2.66 0.52 -13.26
CA LEU A 148 3.82 0.60 -14.16
C LEU A 148 4.87 1.62 -13.71
N VAL A 149 4.45 2.85 -13.37
CA VAL A 149 5.39 3.91 -12.95
C VAL A 149 6.11 3.53 -11.66
N GLU A 150 5.37 2.98 -10.68
CA GLU A 150 5.98 2.51 -9.43
C GLU A 150 6.91 1.33 -9.67
N LEU A 151 6.57 0.44 -10.60
CA LEU A 151 7.39 -0.71 -10.99
C LEU A 151 8.73 -0.24 -11.56
N GLU A 152 8.71 0.74 -12.48
CA GLU A 152 9.93 1.33 -13.07
C GLU A 152 10.80 2.04 -12.02
N ILE A 153 10.19 2.72 -11.05
CA ILE A 153 10.92 3.32 -9.93
C ILE A 153 11.56 2.24 -9.06
N LEU A 154 10.84 1.14 -8.78
CA LEU A 154 11.33 0.04 -7.95
C LEU A 154 12.43 -0.77 -8.63
N CYS A 155 12.32 -1.08 -9.92
CA CYS A 155 13.35 -1.84 -10.65
C CYS A 155 14.48 -0.97 -11.20
N GLY A 156 14.30 0.36 -11.21
CA GLY A 156 15.33 1.32 -11.62
C GLY A 156 15.56 1.39 -13.13
N HIS A 157 14.66 0.83 -13.95
CA HIS A 157 14.73 0.90 -15.41
C HIS A 157 13.32 0.96 -16.04
N PRO A 158 13.21 1.43 -17.30
CA PRO A 158 11.94 1.46 -18.02
C PRO A 158 11.36 0.07 -18.26
N VAL A 159 10.03 0.00 -18.40
CA VAL A 159 9.26 -1.20 -18.72
C VAL A 159 8.27 -0.85 -19.83
N ALA A 160 8.46 -1.43 -21.02
CA ALA A 160 7.71 -1.12 -22.23
C ALA A 160 6.78 -2.25 -22.70
N SER A 161 6.88 -3.44 -22.12
CA SER A 161 6.09 -4.61 -22.53
C SER A 161 5.65 -5.48 -21.36
N VAL A 162 4.65 -6.33 -21.57
CA VAL A 162 4.22 -7.34 -20.58
C VAL A 162 5.36 -8.27 -20.21
N SER A 163 6.19 -8.68 -21.17
CA SER A 163 7.38 -9.51 -20.92
C SER A 163 8.39 -8.82 -20.02
N GLU A 164 8.65 -7.54 -20.26
CA GLU A 164 9.53 -6.74 -19.40
C GLU A 164 8.95 -6.53 -18.01
N ALA A 165 7.63 -6.33 -17.90
CA ALA A 165 6.97 -6.21 -16.60
C ALA A 165 7.09 -7.50 -15.78
N VAL A 166 7.00 -8.66 -16.43
CA VAL A 166 7.24 -9.98 -15.79
C VAL A 166 8.71 -10.13 -15.39
N ALA A 167 9.66 -9.67 -16.21
CA ALA A 167 11.08 -9.70 -15.87
C ALA A 167 11.39 -8.81 -14.66
N ALA A 168 10.95 -7.55 -14.69
CA ALA A 168 11.09 -6.61 -13.57
C ALA A 168 10.44 -7.15 -12.29
N ALA A 169 9.25 -7.73 -12.37
CA ALA A 169 8.61 -8.36 -11.21
C ALA A 169 9.46 -9.50 -10.61
N ARG A 170 10.10 -10.33 -11.45
CA ARG A 170 10.99 -11.41 -10.98
C ARG A 170 12.26 -10.87 -10.32
N GLU A 171 12.81 -9.77 -10.83
CA GLU A 171 13.95 -9.09 -10.19
C GLU A 171 13.58 -8.55 -8.81
N LEU A 172 12.39 -7.96 -8.67
CA LEU A 172 11.90 -7.47 -7.38
C LEU A 172 11.59 -8.60 -6.38
N ILE A 173 11.11 -9.76 -6.84
CA ILE A 173 10.92 -10.94 -5.97
C ILE A 173 12.23 -11.36 -5.30
N ALA A 174 13.35 -11.28 -6.02
CA ALA A 174 14.67 -11.60 -5.47
C ALA A 174 15.12 -10.66 -4.33
N GLN A 175 14.41 -9.54 -4.10
CA GLN A 175 14.74 -8.55 -3.07
C GLN A 175 13.90 -8.67 -1.79
N GLY A 176 12.90 -9.56 -1.74
CA GLY A 176 12.06 -9.73 -0.54
C GLY A 176 10.68 -10.34 -0.79
N PRO A 177 9.79 -9.69 -1.58
CA PRO A 177 8.41 -10.11 -1.73
C PRO A 177 8.27 -11.46 -2.43
N GLU A 178 7.30 -12.25 -1.99
CA GLU A 178 6.91 -13.51 -2.61
C GLU A 178 6.02 -13.29 -3.85
N VAL A 179 5.28 -12.17 -3.87
CA VAL A 179 4.31 -11.85 -4.94
C VAL A 179 4.40 -10.37 -5.33
N ILE A 180 4.47 -10.11 -6.64
CA ILE A 180 4.27 -8.78 -7.22
C ILE A 180 2.93 -8.75 -7.95
N LEU A 181 2.03 -7.86 -7.55
CA LEU A 181 0.77 -7.60 -8.27
C LEU A 181 0.90 -6.29 -9.04
N VAL A 182 1.20 -6.35 -10.34
CA VAL A 182 1.25 -5.14 -11.17
C VAL A 182 -0.17 -4.64 -11.44
N LYS A 183 -0.66 -3.71 -10.61
CA LYS A 183 -2.08 -3.30 -10.54
C LYS A 183 -2.57 -2.52 -11.76
N HIS A 184 -1.67 -1.93 -12.55
CA HIS A 184 -2.00 -1.25 -13.80
C HIS A 184 -0.77 -1.18 -14.71
N LEU A 185 -0.81 -1.89 -15.84
CA LEU A 185 0.29 -1.99 -16.82
C LEU A 185 0.33 -0.85 -17.84
N ALA A 186 -0.72 -0.03 -17.95
CA ALA A 186 -0.78 1.13 -18.84
C ALA A 186 -0.21 0.83 -20.25
N ARG A 187 0.73 1.66 -20.72
CA ARG A 187 1.39 1.54 -22.02
C ARG A 187 2.08 0.19 -22.26
N ALA A 188 2.61 -0.46 -21.22
CA ALA A 188 3.29 -1.74 -21.34
C ALA A 188 2.32 -2.91 -21.56
N GLY A 189 1.03 -2.71 -21.24
CA GLY A 189 -0.04 -3.67 -21.48
C GLY A 189 -0.71 -3.52 -22.84
N LEU A 190 -0.41 -2.46 -23.61
CA LEU A 190 -1.01 -2.24 -24.92
C LEU A 190 -0.33 -3.12 -25.97
N SER A 191 -1.10 -4.02 -26.58
CA SER A 191 -0.71 -4.71 -27.81
C SER A 191 -1.38 -3.99 -28.98
N MET A 192 -0.59 -3.46 -29.92
CA MET A 192 -1.12 -2.85 -31.15
C MET A 192 -1.92 -3.85 -32.02
N ASP A 193 -1.71 -5.16 -31.81
CA ASP A 193 -2.37 -6.22 -32.57
C ASP A 193 -3.69 -6.71 -31.95
N ARG A 194 -4.01 -6.32 -30.71
CA ARG A 194 -5.25 -6.73 -30.02
C ARG A 194 -5.74 -5.62 -29.10
N LEU A 195 -6.82 -4.97 -29.50
CA LEU A 195 -7.58 -4.05 -28.66
C LEU A 195 -8.18 -4.83 -27.47
N ARG A 196 -7.52 -4.75 -26.31
CA ARG A 196 -8.02 -5.29 -25.04
C ARG A 196 -7.91 -4.20 -23.99
N CYS A 197 -9.04 -3.54 -23.71
CA CYS A 197 -9.19 -2.74 -22.51
C CYS A 197 -9.34 -3.69 -21.31
N CYS A 198 -8.29 -3.82 -20.50
CA CYS A 198 -8.43 -4.31 -19.14
C CYS A 198 -8.66 -3.08 -18.24
N TRP A 199 -9.88 -2.96 -17.73
CA TRP A 199 -10.26 -2.03 -16.67
C TRP A 199 -9.76 -2.52 -15.32
#